data_AF-A0A0K2AJR7-F1
#
_entry.id   AF-A0A0K2AJR7-F1
#
_cell.length_a   1.000
_cell.length_b   1.000
_cell.length_c   1.000
_cell.angle_alpha   90.00
_cell.angle_beta   90.00
_cell.angle_gamma   90.00
#
_symmetry.space_group_name_H-M   'P 1'
#
loop_
_entity.id
_entity.type
_entity.pdbx_description
1 polymer ?
#
loop_
_entity_poly.entity_id
_entity_poly.type
_entity_poly.pdbx_seq_one_letter_code
_entity_poly.pdbx_strand_id
1 'polypeptide(L)'
;MTVTCGIDWAGDHHDVALVDHEGTLSARTRITDDLNGLHQLRDLLSAHSNTANTPIPLAIETSRGLPVACLRATGRLVYAINPMAAARYRDRHAVTRRKPDHLDAIVLANILRTHQAPHRHLPEDSELARAIAIMARAQQDAVRDRTQAGNKLRSHLREYFPGFLAAFQHNHEGISSSAAHTVLAVAPTPEQATKLTRTQLRSLLKRASRPWAVRPSPFSGNSMPPAPASMTSPKRRRSLPTQKASRHSPGPHRSPGRPANTSRSWPAGSRTSVWPRSATPGPSPA
;
A
#
# COMPACT_ATOMS: atom_id res chain seq x y z
N MET A 1 23.07 -16.44 -20.54
CA MET A 1 22.36 -15.21 -20.95
C MET A 1 21.61 -14.65 -19.74
N THR A 2 21.41 -13.35 -19.61
CA THR A 2 20.60 -12.78 -18.52
C THR A 2 19.14 -12.76 -18.93
N VAL A 3 18.26 -13.27 -18.07
CA VAL A 3 16.81 -13.29 -18.27
C VAL A 3 16.18 -12.48 -17.15
N THR A 4 15.22 -11.63 -17.47
CA THR A 4 14.39 -10.92 -16.49
C THR A 4 12.96 -11.41 -16.58
N CYS A 5 12.25 -11.39 -15.44
CA CYS A 5 10.85 -11.77 -15.39
C CYS A 5 9.99 -10.59 -14.98
N GLY A 6 8.85 -10.42 -15.63
CA GLY A 6 7.81 -9.50 -15.20
C GLY A 6 6.55 -10.27 -14.87
N ILE A 7 5.86 -9.82 -13.81
CA ILE A 7 4.64 -10.42 -13.30
C ILE A 7 3.61 -9.30 -13.16
N ASP A 8 2.59 -9.33 -14.01
CA ASP A 8 1.41 -8.49 -13.87
C ASP A 8 0.37 -9.21 -13.01
N TRP A 9 0.01 -8.61 -11.88
CA TRP A 9 -0.73 -9.28 -10.81
C TRP A 9 -2.20 -8.83 -10.81
N ALA A 10 -3.12 -9.70 -11.22
CA ALA A 10 -4.57 -9.49 -11.04
C ALA A 10 -5.14 -10.31 -9.86
N GLY A 11 -6.45 -10.23 -9.64
CA GLY A 11 -7.09 -10.83 -8.45
C GLY A 11 -7.35 -12.34 -8.54
N ASP A 12 -7.51 -12.89 -9.74
CA ASP A 12 -7.83 -14.30 -9.99
C ASP A 12 -6.78 -15.01 -10.86
N HIS A 13 -5.96 -14.24 -11.58
CA HIS A 13 -4.86 -14.73 -12.40
C HIS A 13 -3.71 -13.72 -12.46
N HIS A 14 -2.55 -14.19 -12.89
CA HIS A 14 -1.36 -13.36 -13.07
C HIS A 14 -0.70 -13.69 -14.40
N ASP A 15 -0.30 -12.66 -15.13
CA ASP A 15 0.43 -12.81 -16.38
C ASP A 15 1.93 -12.74 -16.10
N VAL A 16 2.67 -13.70 -16.64
CA VAL A 16 4.11 -13.87 -16.42
C VAL A 16 4.81 -13.84 -17.77
N ALA A 17 5.87 -13.04 -17.87
CA ALA A 17 6.71 -12.95 -19.05
C ALA A 17 8.19 -13.00 -18.68
N LEU A 18 8.96 -13.80 -19.41
CA LEU A 18 10.41 -13.87 -19.33
C LEU A 18 11.00 -13.26 -20.59
N VAL A 19 11.92 -12.33 -20.42
CA VAL A 19 12.58 -11.61 -21.51
C VAL A 19 14.08 -11.78 -21.38
N ASP A 20 14.74 -12.16 -22.46
CA ASP A 20 16.20 -12.26 -22.49
C ASP A 20 16.88 -10.90 -22.61
N HIS A 21 18.21 -10.90 -22.60
CA HIS A 21 19.00 -9.68 -22.68
C HIS A 21 18.76 -8.84 -23.96
N GLU A 22 18.40 -9.46 -25.08
CA GLU A 22 18.11 -8.79 -26.35
C GLU A 22 16.72 -8.14 -26.35
N GLY A 23 15.86 -8.50 -25.40
CA GLY A 23 14.48 -8.05 -25.36
C GLY A 23 13.51 -9.00 -26.04
N THR A 24 13.97 -10.20 -26.41
CA THR A 24 13.13 -11.22 -27.02
C THR A 24 12.36 -11.98 -25.93
N LEU A 25 11.08 -12.24 -26.19
CA LEU A 25 10.22 -13.00 -25.29
C LEU A 25 10.66 -14.46 -25.27
N SER A 26 11.30 -14.89 -24.18
CA SER A 26 11.77 -16.27 -24.02
C SER A 26 10.64 -17.21 -23.61
N ALA A 27 9.76 -16.77 -22.72
CA ALA A 27 8.59 -17.53 -22.30
C ALA A 27 7.47 -16.64 -21.79
N ARG A 28 6.24 -17.15 -21.85
CA ARG A 28 5.04 -16.50 -21.33
C ARG A 28 4.08 -17.55 -20.78
N THR A 29 3.46 -17.26 -19.66
CA THR A 29 2.34 -18.05 -19.14
C THR A 29 1.37 -17.18 -18.37
N ARG A 30 0.14 -17.66 -18.21
CA ARG A 30 -0.83 -17.14 -17.26
C ARG A 30 -1.01 -18.16 -16.15
N ILE A 31 -0.89 -17.73 -14.91
CA ILE A 31 -1.05 -18.57 -13.71
C ILE A 31 -2.28 -18.15 -12.93
N THR A 32 -2.87 -19.08 -12.19
CA THR A 32 -3.97 -18.85 -11.25
C THR A 32 -3.47 -18.26 -9.93
N ASP A 33 -4.33 -17.54 -9.19
CA ASP A 33 -4.04 -17.09 -7.81
C ASP A 33 -4.19 -18.22 -6.78
N ASP A 34 -3.45 -19.31 -6.97
CA ASP A 34 -3.44 -20.47 -6.08
C ASP A 34 -2.06 -21.14 -6.01
N LEU A 35 -1.97 -22.19 -5.18
CA LEU A 35 -0.72 -22.93 -4.99
C LEU A 35 -0.24 -23.57 -6.30
N ASN A 36 -1.14 -24.02 -7.16
CA ASN A 36 -0.80 -24.62 -8.44
C ASN A 36 -0.16 -23.58 -9.39
N GLY A 37 -0.72 -22.38 -9.45
CA GLY A 37 -0.13 -21.26 -10.20
C GLY A 37 1.26 -20.88 -9.69
N LEU A 38 1.48 -20.89 -8.37
CA LEU A 38 2.80 -20.66 -7.78
C LEU A 38 3.82 -21.76 -8.15
N HIS A 39 3.40 -23.04 -8.17
CA HIS A 39 4.25 -24.14 -8.62
C HIS A 39 4.63 -23.98 -10.09
N GLN A 40 3.67 -23.66 -10.96
CA GLN A 40 3.93 -23.39 -12.38
C GLN A 40 4.93 -22.25 -12.57
N LEU A 41 4.77 -21.16 -11.82
CA LEU A 41 5.72 -20.04 -11.85
C LEU A 41 7.13 -20.46 -11.43
N ARG A 42 7.25 -21.21 -10.33
CA ARG A 42 8.53 -21.70 -9.84
C ARG A 42 9.22 -22.60 -10.86
N ASP A 43 8.47 -23.50 -11.49
CA ASP A 43 8.98 -24.45 -12.45
C ASP A 43 9.42 -23.73 -13.73
N LEU A 44 8.63 -22.75 -14.21
CA LEU A 44 8.99 -21.88 -15.32
C LEU A 44 10.30 -21.11 -15.05
N LEU A 45 10.41 -20.50 -13.88
CA LEU A 45 11.62 -19.75 -13.48
C LEU A 45 12.84 -20.65 -13.33
N SER A 46 12.64 -21.92 -12.95
CA SER A 46 13.73 -22.89 -12.80
C SER A 46 14.21 -23.39 -14.17
N ALA A 47 13.28 -23.65 -15.09
CA ALA A 47 13.60 -24.07 -16.46
C ALA A 47 14.41 -23.02 -17.25
N HIS A 48 14.24 -21.74 -16.93
CA HIS A 48 14.92 -20.63 -17.61
C HIS A 48 16.09 -20.03 -16.81
N SER A 49 16.42 -20.61 -15.65
CA SER A 49 17.56 -20.16 -14.86
C SER A 49 18.85 -20.74 -15.45
N ASN A 50 19.71 -19.87 -15.97
CA ASN A 50 20.94 -20.30 -16.65
C ASN A 50 22.05 -20.79 -15.70
N THR A 51 21.95 -20.54 -14.39
CA THR A 51 22.94 -20.99 -13.39
C THR A 51 22.30 -21.03 -12.01
N ALA A 52 22.58 -22.07 -11.22
CA ALA A 52 22.12 -22.20 -9.83
C ALA A 52 22.50 -20.99 -8.92
N ASN A 53 23.53 -20.23 -9.30
CA ASN A 53 24.04 -19.08 -8.55
C ASN A 53 23.47 -17.71 -8.96
N THR A 54 22.68 -17.62 -10.04
CA THR A 54 22.12 -16.33 -10.50
C THR A 54 20.61 -16.44 -10.70
N PRO A 55 19.83 -16.27 -9.61
CA PRO A 55 18.37 -16.27 -9.69
C PRO A 55 17.86 -15.17 -10.65
N ILE A 56 16.82 -15.49 -11.43
CA ILE A 56 16.15 -14.54 -12.32
C ILE A 56 15.53 -13.40 -11.48
N PRO A 57 15.91 -12.12 -11.73
CA PRO A 57 15.28 -10.98 -11.06
C PRO A 57 13.83 -10.80 -11.56
N LEU A 58 12.95 -10.41 -10.65
CA LEU A 58 11.50 -10.34 -10.84
C LEU A 58 11.00 -8.90 -10.71
N ALA A 59 10.21 -8.43 -11.67
CA ALA A 59 9.48 -7.17 -11.62
C ALA A 59 8.00 -7.44 -11.32
N ILE A 60 7.44 -6.71 -10.36
CA ILE A 60 6.02 -6.82 -10.00
C ILE A 60 5.48 -5.44 -9.59
N GLU A 61 4.19 -5.17 -9.82
CA GLU A 61 3.59 -3.87 -9.48
C GLU A 61 3.26 -3.69 -8.00
N THR A 62 3.18 -4.80 -7.26
CA THR A 62 2.94 -4.82 -5.81
C THR A 62 4.21 -5.15 -5.03
N SER A 63 4.40 -4.48 -3.90
CA SER A 63 5.46 -4.80 -2.94
C SER A 63 5.01 -5.79 -1.86
N ARG A 64 3.78 -6.31 -1.94
CA ARG A 64 3.10 -6.99 -0.81
C ARG A 64 2.22 -8.14 -1.29
N GLY A 65 1.83 -8.97 -0.31
CA GLY A 65 0.96 -10.13 -0.48
C GLY A 65 1.70 -11.45 -0.29
N LEU A 66 0.94 -12.52 -0.08
CA LEU A 66 1.45 -13.89 -0.04
C LEU A 66 2.38 -14.24 -1.24
N PRO A 67 2.08 -13.82 -2.47
CA PRO A 67 2.91 -14.15 -3.63
C PRO A 67 4.28 -13.47 -3.58
N VAL A 68 4.33 -12.20 -3.22
CA VAL A 68 5.59 -11.48 -3.01
C VAL A 68 6.40 -12.15 -1.91
N ALA A 69 5.75 -12.59 -0.83
CA ALA A 69 6.41 -13.34 0.24
C ALA A 69 6.98 -14.68 -0.27
N CYS A 70 6.23 -15.43 -1.07
CA CYS A 70 6.67 -16.68 -1.67
C CYS A 70 7.85 -16.48 -2.62
N LEU A 71 7.78 -15.47 -3.50
CA LEU A 71 8.86 -15.13 -4.44
C LEU A 71 10.15 -14.73 -3.70
N ARG A 72 10.03 -13.91 -2.65
CA ARG A 72 11.16 -13.53 -1.79
C ARG A 72 11.78 -14.73 -1.08
N ALA A 73 10.97 -15.69 -0.63
CA ALA A 73 11.45 -16.91 0.02
C ALA A 73 12.32 -17.78 -0.91
N THR A 74 12.25 -17.57 -2.24
CA THR A 74 13.09 -18.29 -3.20
C THR A 74 14.50 -17.70 -3.38
N GLY A 75 14.85 -16.63 -2.65
CA GLY A 75 16.15 -15.94 -2.77
C GLY A 75 16.31 -15.10 -4.04
N ARG A 76 15.21 -14.88 -4.79
CA ARG A 76 15.20 -14.03 -5.99
C ARG A 76 15.10 -12.55 -5.61
N LEU A 77 15.77 -11.69 -6.39
CA LEU A 77 15.62 -10.25 -6.27
C LEU A 77 14.27 -9.82 -6.83
N VAL A 78 13.39 -9.31 -5.97
CA VAL A 78 12.06 -8.82 -6.34
C VAL A 78 12.07 -7.30 -6.37
N TYR A 79 11.63 -6.70 -7.46
CA TYR A 79 11.55 -5.27 -7.66
C TYR A 79 10.08 -4.86 -7.75
N ALA A 80 9.65 -4.03 -6.80
CA ALA A 80 8.33 -3.40 -6.86
C ALA A 80 8.40 -2.19 -7.81
N ILE A 81 7.75 -2.30 -8.96
CA ILE A 81 7.67 -1.24 -9.96
C ILE A 81 6.42 -0.40 -9.69
N ASN A 82 6.58 0.92 -9.65
CA ASN A 82 5.44 1.82 -9.51
C ASN A 82 4.52 1.67 -10.74
N PRO A 83 3.20 1.42 -10.59
CA PRO A 83 2.27 1.30 -11.71
C PRO A 83 2.28 2.52 -12.65
N MET A 84 2.50 3.73 -12.12
CA MET A 84 2.65 4.94 -12.95
C MET A 84 3.95 4.92 -13.77
N ALA A 85 5.03 4.34 -13.24
CA ALA A 85 6.28 4.17 -13.98
C ALA A 85 6.11 3.12 -15.10
N ALA A 86 5.45 2.00 -14.79
CA ALA A 86 5.10 0.99 -15.79
C ALA A 86 4.24 1.57 -16.92
N ALA A 87 3.22 2.37 -16.57
CA ALA A 87 2.39 3.06 -17.55
C ALA A 87 3.19 4.00 -18.47
N ARG A 88 4.07 4.83 -17.91
CA ARG A 88 4.93 5.72 -18.69
C ARG A 88 5.91 4.98 -19.60
N TYR A 89 6.42 3.83 -19.15
CA TYR A 89 7.26 2.99 -19.98
C TYR A 89 6.46 2.41 -21.16
N ARG A 90 5.24 1.93 -20.89
CA ARG A 90 4.32 1.46 -21.92
C ARG A 90 4.07 2.52 -22.98
N ASP A 91 3.73 3.75 -22.57
CA ASP A 91 3.43 4.86 -23.47
C ASP A 91 4.63 5.26 -24.35
N ARG A 92 5.86 5.03 -23.87
CA ARG A 92 7.08 5.26 -24.66
C ARG A 92 7.24 4.29 -25.84
N HIS A 93 6.74 3.06 -25.69
CA HIS A 93 7.00 1.96 -26.63
C HIS A 93 5.75 1.52 -27.42
N ALA A 94 4.55 1.97 -27.05
CA ALA A 94 3.32 1.66 -27.76
C ALA A 94 2.93 2.79 -28.74
N VAL A 95 3.06 2.56 -30.05
CA VAL A 95 2.62 3.49 -31.10
C VAL A 95 1.12 3.34 -31.42
N THR A 96 0.49 2.24 -31.01
CA THR A 96 -0.95 1.99 -31.25
C THR A 96 -1.68 1.67 -29.93
N ARG A 97 -2.93 2.13 -29.81
CA ARG A 97 -3.79 1.96 -28.61
C ARG A 97 -4.35 0.56 -28.43
N ARG A 98 -3.95 -0.43 -29.24
CA ARG A 98 -4.43 -1.82 -29.08
C ARG A 98 -3.59 -2.50 -28.00
N LYS A 99 -4.15 -2.64 -26.80
CA LYS A 99 -3.53 -3.34 -25.68
C LYS A 99 -3.78 -4.86 -25.82
N PRO A 100 -2.75 -5.69 -26.05
CA PRO A 100 -2.86 -7.10 -25.69
C PRO A 100 -2.77 -7.22 -24.18
N ASP A 101 -3.65 -8.02 -23.57
CA ASP A 101 -3.85 -8.11 -22.11
C ASP A 101 -2.57 -8.43 -21.32
N HIS A 102 -1.60 -9.11 -21.95
CA HIS A 102 -0.34 -9.58 -21.36
C HIS A 102 0.87 -8.66 -21.62
N LEU A 103 0.66 -7.49 -22.25
CA LEU A 103 1.75 -6.53 -22.52
C LEU A 103 2.40 -6.03 -21.22
N ASP A 104 1.64 -6.01 -20.12
CA ASP A 104 2.07 -5.42 -18.86
C ASP A 104 3.19 -6.25 -18.20
N ALA A 105 3.08 -7.58 -18.21
CA ALA A 105 4.17 -8.46 -17.76
C ALA A 105 5.46 -8.28 -18.59
N ILE A 106 5.33 -8.13 -19.91
CA ILE A 106 6.48 -7.90 -20.80
C ILE A 106 7.11 -6.53 -20.53
N VAL A 107 6.29 -5.49 -20.31
CA VAL A 107 6.75 -4.16 -19.93
C VAL A 107 7.54 -4.21 -18.63
N LEU A 108 7.04 -4.89 -17.61
CA LEU A 108 7.73 -5.05 -16.33
C LEU A 108 9.07 -5.77 -16.47
N ALA A 109 9.13 -6.86 -17.24
CA ALA A 109 10.37 -7.58 -17.52
C ALA A 109 11.40 -6.67 -18.22
N ASN A 110 10.96 -5.89 -19.20
CA ASN A 110 11.81 -4.96 -19.96
C ASN A 110 12.30 -3.78 -19.12
N ILE A 111 11.50 -3.26 -18.19
CA ILE A 111 11.94 -2.20 -17.26
C ILE A 111 13.16 -2.66 -16.47
N LEU A 112 13.15 -3.89 -15.93
CA LEU A 112 14.33 -4.41 -15.26
C LEU A 112 15.48 -4.64 -16.23
N ARG A 113 15.21 -5.21 -17.41
CA ARG A 113 16.25 -5.47 -18.40
C ARG A 113 17.04 -4.20 -18.77
N THR A 114 16.36 -3.07 -18.98
CA THR A 114 17.00 -1.84 -19.48
C THR A 114 17.30 -0.81 -18.39
N HIS A 115 16.59 -0.84 -17.27
CA HIS A 115 16.66 0.19 -16.22
C HIS A 115 16.67 -0.38 -14.80
N GLN A 116 17.30 -1.54 -14.56
CA GLN A 116 17.40 -2.11 -13.21
C GLN A 116 18.04 -1.18 -12.18
N ALA A 117 19.11 -0.47 -12.54
CA ALA A 117 19.95 0.32 -11.63
C ALA A 117 19.18 1.37 -10.77
N PRO A 118 18.25 2.16 -11.33
CA PRO A 118 17.45 3.10 -10.53
C PRO A 118 16.37 2.45 -9.66
N HIS A 119 16.04 1.17 -9.88
CA HIS A 119 15.05 0.47 -9.06
C HIS A 119 15.71 -0.23 -7.87
N ARG A 120 15.14 -0.03 -6.69
CA ARG A 120 15.56 -0.75 -5.48
C ARG A 120 14.76 -2.06 -5.38
N HIS A 121 15.45 -3.18 -5.18
CA HIS A 121 14.79 -4.44 -4.84
C HIS A 121 14.17 -4.35 -3.43
N LEU A 122 13.16 -5.17 -3.19
CA LEU A 122 12.54 -5.29 -1.88
C LEU A 122 13.59 -5.73 -0.86
N PRO A 123 13.76 -4.99 0.25
CA PRO A 123 14.78 -5.32 1.24
C PRO A 123 14.53 -6.69 1.86
N GLU A 124 15.60 -7.33 2.33
CA GLU A 124 15.51 -8.50 3.19
C GLU A 124 15.04 -8.09 4.59
N ASP A 125 13.74 -7.87 4.72
CA ASP A 125 13.12 -7.51 5.99
C ASP A 125 13.33 -8.57 7.07
N SER A 126 13.72 -8.12 8.27
CA SER A 126 13.68 -8.94 9.48
C SER A 126 12.24 -9.36 9.81
N GLU A 127 12.09 -10.38 10.65
CA GLU A 127 10.77 -10.80 11.13
C GLU A 127 10.00 -9.66 11.79
N LEU A 128 10.67 -8.85 12.62
CA LEU A 128 10.08 -7.68 13.26
C LEU A 128 9.61 -6.63 12.23
N ALA A 129 10.41 -6.34 11.20
CA ALA A 129 10.04 -5.39 10.15
C ALA A 129 8.79 -5.86 9.38
N ARG A 130 8.70 -7.17 9.06
CA ARG A 130 7.51 -7.76 8.44
C ARG A 130 6.28 -7.66 9.33
N ALA A 131 6.41 -7.95 10.63
CA ALA A 131 5.31 -7.85 11.60
C ALA A 131 4.79 -6.41 11.73
N ILE A 132 5.69 -5.42 11.81
CA ILE A 132 5.33 -3.99 11.82
C ILE A 132 4.59 -3.60 10.54
N ALA A 133 5.06 -4.06 9.38
CA ALA A 133 4.41 -3.76 8.10
C ALA A 133 2.97 -4.31 8.03
N ILE A 134 2.73 -5.51 8.56
CA ILE A 134 1.39 -6.11 8.66
C ILE A 134 0.49 -5.27 9.58
N MET A 135 0.96 -4.92 10.78
CA MET A 135 0.18 -4.10 11.72
C MET A 135 -0.12 -2.70 11.19
N ALA A 136 0.87 -2.05 10.58
CA ALA A 136 0.69 -0.74 9.96
C ALA A 136 -0.35 -0.79 8.84
N ARG A 137 -0.41 -1.89 8.08
CA ARG A 137 -1.43 -2.09 7.05
C ARG A 137 -2.83 -2.27 7.66
N ALA A 138 -2.97 -3.13 8.66
CA ALA A 138 -4.24 -3.32 9.35
C ALA A 138 -4.77 -2.01 9.94
N GLN A 139 -3.88 -1.16 10.48
CA GLN A 139 -4.25 0.18 10.94
C GLN A 139 -4.71 1.08 9.79
N GLN A 140 -4.01 1.09 8.65
CA GLN A 140 -4.40 1.88 7.48
C GLN A 140 -5.76 1.44 6.94
N ASP A 141 -6.02 0.14 6.89
CA ASP A 141 -7.31 -0.43 6.47
C ASP A 141 -8.43 -0.01 7.42
N ALA A 142 -8.24 -0.16 8.74
CA ALA A 142 -9.21 0.29 9.72
C ALA A 142 -9.52 1.80 9.62
N VAL A 143 -8.53 2.64 9.30
CA VAL A 143 -8.75 4.08 9.08
C VAL A 143 -9.57 4.34 7.82
N ARG A 144 -9.30 3.61 6.73
CA ARG A 144 -10.06 3.72 5.49
C ARG A 144 -11.50 3.26 5.70
N ASP A 145 -11.70 2.13 6.36
CA ASP A 145 -13.02 1.58 6.67
C ASP A 145 -13.82 2.53 7.56
N ARG A 146 -13.19 3.10 8.60
CA ARG A 146 -13.81 4.13 9.43
C ARG A 146 -14.25 5.33 8.60
N THR A 147 -13.41 5.80 7.70
CA THR A 147 -13.71 6.95 6.83
C THR A 147 -14.86 6.63 5.87
N GLN A 148 -14.84 5.45 5.25
CA GLN A 148 -15.88 4.99 4.34
C GLN A 148 -17.22 4.84 5.07
N ALA A 149 -17.22 4.20 6.24
CA ALA A 149 -18.39 4.05 7.09
C ALA A 149 -18.96 5.41 7.50
N GLY A 150 -18.11 6.36 7.93
CA GLY A 150 -18.52 7.72 8.27
C GLY A 150 -19.13 8.48 7.08
N ASN A 151 -18.57 8.31 5.88
CA ASN A 151 -19.12 8.92 4.67
C ASN A 151 -20.48 8.31 4.28
N LYS A 152 -20.64 6.98 4.38
CA LYS A 152 -21.93 6.29 4.17
C LYS A 152 -22.99 6.78 5.16
N LEU A 153 -22.65 6.82 6.46
CA LEU A 153 -23.54 7.33 7.50
C LEU A 153 -23.96 8.77 7.23
N ARG A 154 -23.02 9.65 6.85
CA ARG A 154 -23.32 11.03 6.48
C ARG A 154 -24.32 11.10 5.32
N SER A 155 -24.13 10.26 4.29
CA SER A 155 -25.01 10.22 3.13
C SER A 155 -26.43 9.88 3.54
N HIS A 156 -26.62 8.80 4.32
CA HIS A 156 -27.96 8.42 4.79
C HIS A 156 -28.60 9.49 5.67
N LEU A 157 -27.87 10.04 6.64
CA LEU A 157 -28.40 11.08 7.52
C LEU A 157 -28.80 12.35 6.77
N ARG A 158 -28.18 12.67 5.62
CA ARG A 158 -28.62 13.80 4.79
C ARG A 158 -30.02 13.61 4.22
N GLU A 159 -30.40 12.37 3.91
CA GLU A 159 -31.68 12.05 3.29
C GLU A 159 -32.82 12.05 4.31
N TYR A 160 -32.63 11.43 5.48
CA TYR A 160 -33.74 11.20 6.41
C TYR A 160 -33.63 11.96 7.76
N PHE A 161 -32.44 12.41 8.17
CA PHE A 161 -32.25 13.07 9.48
C PHE A 161 -31.21 14.21 9.45
N PRO A 162 -31.42 15.24 8.61
CA PRO A 162 -30.44 16.32 8.42
C PRO A 162 -30.20 17.17 9.69
N GLY A 163 -31.20 17.28 10.57
CA GLY A 163 -31.06 17.98 11.85
C GLY A 163 -29.99 17.38 12.77
N PHE A 164 -29.75 16.07 12.67
CA PHE A 164 -28.67 15.43 13.41
C PHE A 164 -27.29 15.91 12.96
N LEU A 165 -27.10 16.09 11.64
CA LEU A 165 -25.85 16.61 11.08
C LEU A 165 -25.56 18.03 11.58
N ALA A 166 -26.59 18.88 11.61
CA ALA A 166 -26.48 20.25 12.12
C ALA A 166 -26.10 20.28 13.61
N ALA A 167 -26.63 19.35 14.42
CA ALA A 167 -26.31 19.28 15.85
C ALA A 167 -24.81 18.98 16.13
N PHE A 168 -24.16 18.21 15.25
CA PHE A 168 -22.76 17.81 15.42
C PHE A 168 -21.76 18.57 14.54
N GLN A 169 -22.19 19.58 13.77
CA GLN A 169 -21.33 20.32 12.84
C GLN A 169 -20.16 21.05 13.52
N HIS A 170 -20.34 21.48 14.77
CA HIS A 170 -19.34 22.25 15.52
C HIS A 170 -18.25 21.37 16.16
N ASN A 171 -18.43 20.04 16.14
CA ASN A 171 -17.44 19.11 16.65
C ASN A 171 -16.42 18.80 15.55
N HIS A 172 -15.12 18.86 15.87
CA HIS A 172 -14.03 18.52 14.94
C HIS A 172 -14.17 17.10 14.37
N GLU A 173 -14.62 16.14 15.19
CA GLU A 173 -14.88 14.76 14.73
C GLU A 173 -16.28 14.59 14.12
N GLY A 174 -17.14 15.61 14.22
CA GLY A 174 -18.50 15.62 13.71
C GLY A 174 -19.31 14.38 14.11
N ILE A 175 -19.97 13.79 13.11
CA ILE A 175 -20.73 12.54 13.27
C ILE A 175 -19.88 11.30 13.52
N SER A 176 -18.56 11.38 13.33
CA SER A 176 -17.62 10.28 13.58
C SER A 176 -17.12 10.23 15.03
N SER A 177 -17.64 11.12 15.88
CA SER A 177 -17.34 11.18 17.30
C SER A 177 -18.08 10.08 18.08
N SER A 178 -17.47 9.61 19.17
CA SER A 178 -18.11 8.68 20.12
C SER A 178 -19.45 9.21 20.63
N ALA A 179 -19.54 10.54 20.83
CA ALA A 179 -20.75 11.23 21.25
C ALA A 179 -21.89 11.09 20.23
N ALA A 180 -21.59 11.35 18.95
CA ALA A 180 -22.58 11.20 17.87
C ALA A 180 -23.06 9.75 17.76
N HIS A 181 -22.15 8.79 17.78
CA HIS A 181 -22.52 7.36 17.72
C HIS A 181 -23.37 6.94 18.92
N THR A 182 -23.04 7.39 20.13
CA THR A 182 -23.80 7.05 21.35
C THR A 182 -25.22 7.59 21.31
N VAL A 183 -25.43 8.79 20.75
CA VAL A 183 -26.78 9.37 20.59
C VAL A 183 -27.54 8.67 19.46
N LEU A 184 -26.90 8.43 18.30
CA LEU A 184 -27.53 7.72 17.17
C LEU A 184 -27.92 6.28 17.52
N ALA A 185 -27.14 5.60 18.37
CA ALA A 185 -27.48 4.26 18.82
C ALA A 185 -28.77 4.22 19.66
N VAL A 186 -29.14 5.32 20.32
CA VAL A 186 -30.35 5.42 21.16
C VAL A 186 -31.52 6.05 20.39
N ALA A 187 -31.23 7.01 19.51
CA ALA A 187 -32.22 7.69 18.68
C ALA A 187 -31.74 7.78 17.23
N PRO A 188 -31.84 6.69 16.44
CA PRO A 188 -31.45 6.68 15.05
C PRO A 188 -32.37 7.48 14.13
N THR A 189 -33.60 7.80 14.57
CA THR A 189 -34.63 8.51 13.79
C THR A 189 -34.99 9.88 14.39
N PRO A 190 -35.48 10.84 13.58
CA PRO A 190 -35.97 12.12 14.07
C PRO A 190 -37.04 11.98 15.17
N GLU A 191 -37.99 11.05 15.01
CA GLU A 191 -39.10 10.83 15.94
C GLU A 191 -38.64 10.26 17.28
N GLN A 192 -37.56 9.49 17.31
CA GLN A 192 -36.95 9.02 18.55
C GLN A 192 -36.13 10.12 19.20
N ALA A 193 -35.46 10.95 18.40
CA ALA A 193 -34.63 12.03 18.91
C ALA A 193 -35.44 13.13 19.60
N THR A 194 -36.65 13.44 19.12
CA THR A 194 -37.57 14.41 19.75
C THR A 194 -38.08 13.95 21.12
N LYS A 195 -38.10 12.64 21.38
CA LYS A 195 -38.50 12.07 22.68
C LYS A 195 -37.39 12.17 23.73
N LEU A 196 -36.15 12.48 23.34
CA LEU A 196 -35.04 12.56 24.27
C LEU A 196 -35.11 13.86 25.08
N THR A 197 -35.13 13.72 26.39
CA THR A 197 -35.03 14.84 27.32
C THR A 197 -33.59 15.35 27.43
N ARG A 198 -33.42 16.61 27.85
CA ARG A 198 -32.10 17.21 28.09
C ARG A 198 -31.27 16.43 29.11
N THR A 199 -31.91 15.82 30.11
CA THR A 199 -31.24 14.97 31.11
C THR A 199 -30.71 13.68 30.49
N GLN A 200 -31.50 13.03 29.63
CA GLN A 200 -31.06 11.85 28.88
C GLN A 200 -29.90 12.19 27.94
N LEU A 201 -30.01 13.25 27.13
CA LEU A 201 -28.93 13.68 26.23
C LEU A 201 -27.63 13.95 27.00
N ARG A 202 -27.70 14.68 28.11
CA ARG A 202 -26.54 14.93 28.98
C ARG A 202 -25.92 13.63 29.53
N SER A 203 -26.74 12.65 29.90
CA SER A 203 -26.24 11.34 30.36
C SER A 203 -25.53 10.57 29.25
N LEU A 204 -26.05 10.60 28.02
CA LEU A 204 -25.47 9.95 26.85
C LEU A 204 -24.13 10.58 26.48
N LEU A 205 -24.06 11.91 26.45
CA LEU A 205 -22.83 12.64 26.16
C LEU A 205 -21.75 12.39 27.22
N LYS A 206 -22.11 12.35 28.51
CA LYS A 206 -21.19 12.00 29.60
C LYS A 206 -20.70 10.55 29.52
N ARG A 207 -21.52 9.62 29.01
CA ARG A 207 -21.11 8.24 28.79
C ARG A 207 -20.11 8.14 27.64
N ALA A 208 -20.34 8.89 26.56
CA ALA A 208 -19.49 8.90 25.38
C ALA A 208 -18.12 9.58 25.61
N SER A 209 -18.03 10.52 26.55
CA SER A 209 -16.79 11.20 26.94
C SER A 209 -15.88 10.38 27.86
N ARG A 210 -16.33 9.20 28.32
CA ARG A 210 -15.43 8.28 29.02
C ARG A 210 -14.53 7.65 27.96
N PRO A 211 -13.20 7.77 28.09
CA PRO A 211 -12.31 7.08 27.17
C PRO A 211 -12.68 5.60 27.19
N TRP A 212 -12.80 5.00 26.01
CA TRP A 212 -12.76 3.55 25.94
C TRP A 212 -11.45 3.17 26.62
N ALA A 213 -11.52 2.52 27.77
CA ALA A 213 -10.35 1.93 28.35
C ALA A 213 -9.85 0.97 27.28
N VAL A 214 -8.68 1.25 26.71
CA VAL A 214 -7.98 0.29 25.85
C VAL A 214 -7.91 -0.97 26.68
N ARG A 215 -8.79 -1.92 26.39
CA ARG A 215 -8.78 -3.21 27.06
C ARG A 215 -7.40 -3.77 26.75
N PRO A 216 -6.54 -4.04 27.75
CA PRO A 216 -5.20 -4.51 27.48
C PRO A 216 -5.31 -5.73 26.57
N SER A 217 -4.58 -5.67 25.45
CA SER A 217 -4.54 -6.78 24.52
C SER A 217 -4.20 -8.06 25.30
N PRO A 218 -4.88 -9.19 25.06
CA PRO A 218 -4.46 -10.47 25.64
C PRO A 218 -3.04 -10.89 25.23
N PHE A 219 -2.41 -10.18 24.28
CA PHE A 219 -1.01 -10.36 23.88
C PHE A 219 0.00 -9.60 24.77
N SER A 220 -0.33 -9.30 26.02
CA SER A 220 0.66 -8.94 27.04
C SER A 220 1.26 -10.22 27.65
N GLY A 221 1.98 -10.98 26.84
CA GLY A 221 2.70 -12.17 27.29
C GLY A 221 3.90 -12.41 26.39
N ASN A 222 5.10 -12.39 26.99
CA ASN A 222 6.37 -12.80 26.40
C ASN A 222 6.38 -14.31 26.06
N SER A 223 5.42 -14.79 25.29
CA SER A 223 5.37 -16.15 24.79
C SER A 223 5.39 -16.10 23.27
N MET A 224 6.59 -15.87 22.75
CA MET A 224 6.92 -16.27 21.39
C MET A 224 6.69 -17.80 21.33
N PRO A 225 5.83 -18.31 20.44
CA PRO A 225 5.67 -19.76 20.31
C PRO A 225 7.03 -20.38 19.96
N PRO A 226 7.38 -21.55 20.52
CA PRO A 226 8.65 -22.20 20.19
C PRO A 226 8.72 -22.42 18.68
N ALA A 227 9.84 -22.03 18.09
CA ALA A 227 10.13 -22.30 16.68
C ALA A 227 9.97 -23.81 16.41
N PRO A 228 9.39 -24.21 15.26
CA PRO A 228 9.26 -25.63 14.93
C PRO A 228 10.64 -26.30 14.94
N ALA A 229 10.73 -27.38 15.70
CA ALA A 229 11.93 -28.19 15.87
C ALA A 229 12.25 -28.96 14.58
N SER A 230 12.88 -28.30 13.62
CA SER A 230 13.60 -28.98 12.53
C SER A 230 14.48 -27.99 11.78
N MET A 231 15.67 -27.70 12.32
CA MET A 231 16.83 -27.33 11.51
C MET A 231 18.10 -27.46 12.34
N THR A 232 18.65 -28.67 12.33
CA THR A 232 20.04 -28.94 12.70
C THR A 232 20.97 -27.97 11.98
N SER A 233 21.61 -27.08 12.73
CA SER A 233 22.69 -26.23 12.22
C SER A 233 23.92 -27.07 11.85
N PRO A 234 24.57 -26.84 10.70
CA PRO A 234 25.88 -27.42 10.45
C PRO A 234 26.94 -26.73 11.33
N LYS A 235 27.82 -27.56 11.89
CA LYS A 235 28.97 -27.21 12.73
C LYS A 235 29.73 -25.95 12.28
N ARG A 236 29.93 -25.06 13.26
CA ARG A 236 30.99 -24.03 13.32
C ARG A 236 32.29 -24.53 12.66
N ARG A 237 32.70 -23.89 11.55
CA ARG A 237 34.10 -23.95 11.08
C ARG A 237 34.91 -22.84 11.73
N ARG A 238 36.17 -23.19 11.99
CA ARG A 238 37.16 -22.55 12.85
C ARG A 238 37.54 -21.14 12.40
N SER A 239 37.90 -20.36 13.42
CA SER A 239 38.58 -19.06 13.42
C SER A 239 39.79 -18.97 12.49
N LEU A 240 39.93 -17.84 11.80
CA LEU A 240 41.17 -17.33 11.20
C LEU A 240 41.54 -15.98 11.86
N PRO A 241 42.84 -15.64 11.93
CA PRO A 241 43.38 -14.74 12.94
C PRO A 241 43.24 -13.25 12.60
N THR A 242 43.04 -12.48 13.66
CA THR A 242 43.10 -11.02 13.73
C THR A 242 44.46 -10.49 13.27
N GLN A 243 44.49 -9.74 12.16
CA GLN A 243 45.61 -8.85 11.85
C GLN A 243 45.36 -7.47 12.49
N LYS A 244 46.33 -7.04 13.30
CA LYS A 244 46.45 -5.69 13.86
C LYS A 244 46.61 -4.68 12.72
N ALA A 245 45.64 -3.78 12.55
CA ALA A 245 45.83 -2.56 11.78
C ALA A 245 46.21 -1.41 12.73
N SER A 246 47.34 -0.78 12.42
CA SER A 246 47.96 0.35 13.08
C SER A 246 47.06 1.57 13.15
N ARG A 247 47.13 2.27 14.28
CA ARG A 247 46.51 3.58 14.53
C ARG A 247 47.11 4.64 13.61
N HIS A 248 46.28 5.24 12.76
CA HIS A 248 46.47 6.61 12.29
C HIS A 248 45.13 7.35 12.35
N SER A 249 45.06 8.34 13.23
CA SER A 249 43.95 9.27 13.37
C SER A 249 44.02 10.36 12.31
N PRO A 250 42.95 10.66 11.56
CA PRO A 250 42.81 11.93 10.87
C PRO A 250 42.06 12.93 11.77
N GLY A 251 42.58 14.15 11.86
CA GLY A 251 42.01 15.27 12.60
C GLY A 251 40.67 15.79 12.05
N PRO A 252 40.06 16.81 12.70
CA PRO A 252 38.66 17.15 12.53
C PRO A 252 38.42 17.86 11.19
N HIS A 253 37.61 17.26 10.33
CA HIS A 253 37.08 17.92 9.15
C HIS A 253 36.01 18.95 9.54
N ARG A 254 36.26 20.22 9.20
CA ARG A 254 35.30 21.32 9.25
C ARG A 254 34.14 21.06 8.28
N SER A 255 32.92 21.14 8.81
CA SER A 255 31.67 21.12 8.04
C SER A 255 31.55 22.34 7.12
N PRO A 256 31.16 22.19 5.83
CA PRO A 256 30.67 23.32 5.05
C PRO A 256 29.22 23.64 5.45
N GLY A 257 28.94 24.94 5.57
CA GLY A 257 27.71 25.49 6.13
C GLY A 257 26.42 25.16 5.37
N ARG A 258 25.33 25.15 6.14
CA ARG A 258 23.93 25.20 5.67
C ARG A 258 23.72 26.42 4.75
N PRO A 259 23.14 26.26 3.55
CA PRO A 259 22.56 27.40 2.86
C PRO A 259 21.23 27.83 3.51
N ALA A 260 21.04 29.14 3.55
CA ALA A 260 19.98 29.84 4.24
C ALA A 260 18.57 29.52 3.71
N ASN A 261 17.63 29.53 4.65
CA ASN A 261 16.19 29.56 4.46
C ASN A 261 15.79 30.75 3.58
N THR A 262 15.32 30.49 2.36
CA THR A 262 14.60 31.49 1.55
C THR A 262 13.14 31.09 1.44
N SER A 263 12.31 31.87 2.12
CA SER A 263 10.87 31.93 1.98
C SER A 263 10.48 32.16 0.52
N ARG A 264 9.92 31.13 -0.13
CA ARG A 264 9.13 31.33 -1.35
C ARG A 264 7.65 31.37 -0.99
N SER A 265 7.15 32.59 -1.01
CA SER A 265 5.75 32.96 -1.11
C SER A 265 5.09 32.27 -2.31
N TRP A 266 3.91 31.70 -2.07
CA TRP A 266 3.01 31.23 -3.11
C TRP A 266 2.18 32.43 -3.59
N PRO A 267 2.12 32.76 -4.90
CA PRO A 267 1.18 33.76 -5.38
C PRO A 267 -0.23 33.16 -5.45
N ALA A 268 -1.16 33.84 -4.76
CA ALA A 268 -2.58 33.70 -4.98
C ALA A 268 -2.93 34.23 -6.38
N GLY A 269 -3.72 33.49 -7.16
CA GLY A 269 -4.11 33.93 -8.50
C GLY A 269 -5.21 33.08 -9.13
N SER A 270 -6.43 33.60 -9.02
CA SER A 270 -7.61 33.40 -9.90
C SER A 270 -8.08 31.98 -10.22
N ARG A 271 -9.13 31.58 -9.49
CA ARG A 271 -10.21 30.71 -9.98
C ARG A 271 -10.95 31.41 -11.12
N THR A 272 -11.08 30.76 -12.26
CA THR A 272 -12.20 30.97 -13.20
C THR A 272 -12.75 29.60 -13.58
N SER A 273 -13.74 29.16 -12.81
CA SER A 273 -14.65 28.07 -13.17
C SER A 273 -15.71 28.63 -14.11
N VAL A 274 -15.66 28.25 -15.38
CA VAL A 274 -16.76 28.42 -16.33
C VAL A 274 -17.66 27.20 -16.21
N TRP A 275 -18.86 27.38 -15.67
CA TRP A 275 -19.99 26.46 -15.84
C TRP A 275 -21.04 27.13 -16.74
N PRO A 276 -21.63 26.42 -17.71
CA PRO A 276 -22.64 26.98 -18.58
C PRO A 276 -23.97 27.20 -17.82
N ARG A 277 -24.58 28.37 -18.00
CA ARG A 277 -25.92 28.68 -17.49
C ARG A 277 -26.97 27.97 -18.35
N SER A 278 -27.81 27.19 -17.69
CA SER A 278 -29.10 26.70 -18.20
C SER A 278 -30.04 27.87 -18.46
N ALA A 279 -30.61 27.93 -19.66
CA ALA A 279 -31.60 28.90 -20.10
C ALA A 279 -32.99 28.60 -19.47
N THR A 280 -33.64 29.64 -18.95
CA THR A 280 -35.09 29.66 -18.67
C THR A 280 -35.81 30.37 -19.82
N PRO A 281 -37.01 29.92 -20.22
CA PRO A 281 -37.72 30.47 -21.37
C PRO A 281 -38.40 31.80 -21.01
N GLY A 282 -38.34 32.77 -21.94
CA GLY A 282 -39.04 34.05 -21.84
C GLY A 282 -40.52 33.95 -22.22
N PRO A 283 -41.34 34.98 -21.92
CA PRO A 283 -42.78 34.96 -22.15
C PRO A 283 -43.14 35.28 -23.61
N SER A 284 -44.18 34.62 -24.13
CA SER A 284 -44.83 34.94 -25.41
C SER A 284 -45.52 36.31 -25.37
N PRO A 285 -45.54 37.07 -26.49
CA PRO A 285 -46.41 38.22 -26.62
C PRO A 285 -47.78 37.85 -27.24
N ALA A 286 -48.83 38.48 -26.70
CA ALA A 286 -50.22 38.63 -27.16
C ALA A 286 -51.02 37.36 -27.50
#